data_AF-A0A832TGF9-F1
#
_entry.id   AF-A0A832TGF9-F1
#
_cell.length_a   1.000
_cell.length_b   1.000
_cell.length_c   1.000
_cell.angle_alpha   90.00
_cell.angle_beta   90.00
_cell.angle_gamma   90.00
#
_symmetry.space_group_name_H-M   'P 1'
#
loop_
_entity.id
_entity.type
_entity.pdbx_description
1 polymer ?
#
loop_
_entity_poly.entity_id
_entity_poly.type
_entity_poly.pdbx_seq_one_letter_code
_entity_poly.pdbx_strand_id
1 'polypeptide(L)' 'MNQNRGRRGGHCGGTMPGAVCVCPLCGYRIERPQVAPCYTFHCPRCEAQMVPG' A
#
# COMPACT_ATOMS: atom_id res chain seq x y z
N MET A 1 -13.53 -4.37 33.37
CA MET A 1 -14.26 -3.78 32.24
C MET A 1 -13.32 -3.62 31.04
N ASN A 2 -13.83 -3.85 29.82
CA ASN A 2 -13.36 -3.39 28.49
C ASN A 2 -12.11 -4.10 27.91
N GLN A 3 -12.23 -5.19 27.15
CA GLN A 3 -12.75 -5.36 25.79
C GLN A 3 -12.17 -4.40 24.73
N ASN A 4 -11.62 -5.03 23.68
CA ASN A 4 -11.50 -4.53 22.31
C ASN A 4 -10.32 -3.58 22.00
N ARG A 5 -9.11 -4.15 21.91
CA ARG A 5 -8.07 -3.60 21.04
C ARG A 5 -8.09 -4.37 19.72
N GLY A 6 -9.16 -4.15 18.97
CA GLY A 6 -9.29 -4.64 17.61
C GLY A 6 -8.18 -4.09 16.72
N ARG A 7 -7.65 -4.99 15.88
CA ARG A 7 -7.01 -4.74 14.60
C ARG A 7 -5.61 -4.12 14.64
N ARG A 8 -4.62 -4.98 14.36
CA ARG A 8 -3.58 -4.77 13.32
C ARG A 8 -2.86 -6.10 13.07
N GLY A 9 -3.59 -7.03 12.44
CA GLY A 9 -2.95 -8.07 11.65
C GLY A 9 -2.42 -7.42 10.36
N GLY A 10 -1.14 -7.65 10.05
CA GLY A 10 -0.58 -7.33 8.73
C GLY A 10 0.78 -6.63 8.77
N HIS A 11 1.85 -7.41 8.83
CA HIS A 11 3.04 -7.23 7.98
C HIS A 11 3.58 -5.80 7.72
N CYS A 12 4.05 -5.06 8.71
CA CYS A 12 4.93 -3.92 8.41
C CYS A 12 6.38 -4.37 8.52
N GLY A 13 6.79 -5.25 7.58
CA GLY A 13 8.20 -5.42 7.25
C GLY A 13 8.77 -4.08 6.81
N GLY A 14 10.02 -3.82 7.20
CA GLY A 14 10.69 -2.53 7.07
C GLY A 14 10.83 -2.06 5.63
N THR A 15 9.84 -1.33 5.15
CA THR A 15 9.89 -0.58 3.90
C THR A 15 9.56 0.85 4.25
N MET A 16 10.48 1.77 3.96
CA MET A 16 10.33 3.19 4.26
C MET A 16 8.96 3.69 3.74
N PRO A 17 8.13 4.35 4.58
CA PRO A 17 6.85 4.90 4.14
C PRO A 17 7.10 5.84 2.97
N GLY A 18 6.51 5.53 1.82
CA GLY A 18 6.75 6.26 0.57
C GLY A 18 7.79 5.68 -0.41
N ALA A 19 8.47 4.57 -0.14
CA ALA A 19 9.30 3.90 -1.16
C ALA A 19 8.49 2.99 -2.10
N VAL A 20 7.24 2.69 -1.75
CA VAL A 20 6.39 1.74 -2.48
C VAL A 20 5.01 2.32 -2.74
N CYS A 21 4.43 1.89 -3.86
CA CYS A 21 3.05 2.13 -4.21
C CYS A 21 2.25 0.85 -3.95
N VAL A 22 1.12 1.00 -3.27
CA VAL A 22 0.26 -0.10 -2.86
C VAL A 22 -1.11 0.08 -3.50
N CYS A 23 -1.67 -1.01 -4.02
CA CYS A 23 -3.04 -1.04 -4.47
C CYS A 23 -3.98 -1.18 -3.26
N PRO A 24 -4.93 -0.26 -3.06
CA PRO A 24 -5.84 -0.30 -1.91
C PRO A 24 -6.89 -1.42 -2.00
N LEU A 25 -7.13 -1.96 -3.20
CA LEU A 25 -8.15 -3.00 -3.40
C LEU A 25 -7.61 -4.41 -3.18
N CYS A 26 -6.43 -4.72 -3.73
CA CYS A 26 -5.89 -6.08 -3.72
C CYS A 26 -4.59 -6.23 -2.91
N GLY A 27 -4.00 -5.13 -2.42
CA GLY A 27 -2.75 -5.14 -1.66
C GLY A 27 -1.48 -5.33 -2.50
N TYR A 28 -1.58 -5.27 -3.83
CA TYR A 28 -0.43 -5.36 -4.74
C TYR A 28 0.56 -4.22 -4.48
N ARG A 29 1.86 -4.54 -4.46
CA ARG A 29 2.92 -3.58 -4.14
C ARG A 29 3.87 -3.46 -5.32
N ILE A 30 4.24 -2.24 -5.67
CA ILE A 30 5.33 -1.94 -6.60
C ILE A 30 6.31 -1.00 -5.93
N GLU A 31 7.59 -1.10 -6.28
CA GLU A 31 8.57 -0.09 -5.91
C GLU A 31 8.24 1.20 -6.65
N ARG A 32 8.22 2.32 -5.92
CA ARG A 32 7.94 3.63 -6.51
C ARG A 32 9.18 4.10 -7.25
N PRO A 33 9.16 4.23 -8.59
CA PRO A 33 10.25 4.90 -9.28
C PRO A 33 10.32 6.35 -8.77
N GLN A 34 11.51 6.84 -8.41
CA GLN A 34 11.71 8.18 -7.81
C GLN A 34 11.13 9.32 -8.66
N VAL A 35 10.93 9.07 -9.96
CA VAL A 35 10.51 10.04 -10.96
C VAL A 35 8.98 10.19 -11.05
N ALA A 36 8.19 9.21 -10.58
CA ALA A 36 6.74 9.21 -10.78
C ALA A 36 5.94 8.94 -9.48
N PRO A 37 4.88 9.72 -9.19
CA PRO A 37 4.00 9.49 -8.06
C PRO A 37 3.21 8.18 -8.17
N CYS A 38 2.81 7.58 -7.04
CA CYS A 38 2.03 6.33 -7.07
C CYS A 38 0.70 6.44 -7.83
N TYR A 39 0.05 7.60 -7.78
CA TYR A 39 -1.24 7.81 -8.43
C TYR A 39 -1.14 7.85 -9.96
N THR A 40 0.06 7.91 -10.55
CA THR A 40 0.23 7.77 -12.01
C THR A 40 0.27 6.32 -12.45
N PHE A 41 0.33 5.36 -11.51
CA PHE A 41 0.32 3.93 -11.80
C PHE A 41 -1.05 3.33 -11.51
N HIS A 42 -1.45 2.39 -12.36
CA HIS A 42 -2.64 1.57 -12.18
C HIS A 42 -2.23 0.15 -11.81
N CYS A 43 -2.97 -0.47 -10.90
CA CYS A 43 -2.71 -1.84 -10.49
C CYS A 43 -3.04 -2.81 -11.65
N PRO A 44 -2.10 -3.67 -12.10
CA PRO A 44 -2.34 -4.59 -13.22
C PRO A 44 -3.35 -5.71 -12.91
N ARG A 45 -3.80 -5.84 -11.65
CA ARG A 45 -4.75 -6.88 -11.22
C ARG A 45 -6.21 -6.41 -11.20
N CYS A 46 -6.43 -5.12 -10.98
CA CYS A 46 -7.78 -4.57 -10.73
C CYS A 46 -7.95 -3.15 -11.29
N GLU A 47 -6.95 -2.64 -12.01
CA GLU A 47 -6.91 -1.34 -12.69
C GLU A 47 -7.11 -0.11 -11.79
N ALA A 48 -7.18 -0.31 -10.47
CA ALA A 48 -7.29 0.76 -9.50
C ALA A 48 -6.02 1.61 -9.43
N GLN A 49 -6.23 2.91 -9.21
CA GLN A 49 -5.14 3.86 -8.97
C GLN A 49 -4.36 3.46 -7.72
N MET A 50 -3.03 3.40 -7.84
CA MET A 50 -2.17 3.03 -6.73
C MET A 50 -1.96 4.21 -5.78
N VAL A 51 -1.78 3.90 -4.50
CA VAL A 51 -1.57 4.90 -3.43
C VAL A 51 -0.21 4.71 -2.77
N PRO A 52 0.38 5.75 -2.15
CA PRO A 52 1.58 5.58 -1.33
C PRO A 52 1.31 4.60 -0.19
N GLY A 53 2.23 3.63 0.00
CA GLY A 53 2.18 2.63 1.08
C GLY A 53 2.93 3.03 2.34
#